data_AF-A0A8X6KXK2-F1
#
_entry.id   AF-A0A8X6KXK2-F1
#
_cell.length_a   1.000
_cell.length_b   1.000
_cell.length_c   1.000
_cell.angle_alpha   90.00
_cell.angle_beta   90.00
_cell.angle_gamma   90.00
#
_symmetry.space_group_name_H-M   'P 1'
#
loop_
_entity.id
_entity.type
_entity.pdbx_description
1 polymer ?
#
loop_
_entity_poly.entity_id
_entity_poly.type
_entity_poly.pdbx_seq_one_letter_code
_entity_poly.pdbx_strand_id
1 'polypeptide(L)'
;MVRKKLDNRIRVLIENCVNLHHRSLFVIVGEKARNNIPILHEILSKAEVRARPSVLWCYKKDLGFSSNKRKQKRLKKAQVTANKHDLDEFDSIEYFVSSTNIR
;
A
#
# COMPACT_ATOMS: atom_id res chain seq x y z
N MET A 1 3.45 -19.19 1.53
CA MET A 1 2.69 -18.26 0.66
C MET A 1 2.94 -18.61 -0.81
N VAL A 2 1.91 -18.89 -1.61
CA VAL A 2 2.06 -19.14 -3.06
C VAL A 2 2.24 -17.79 -3.77
N ARG A 3 3.42 -17.53 -4.34
CA ARG A 3 3.67 -16.32 -5.13
C ARG A 3 2.88 -16.40 -6.42
N LYS A 4 1.87 -15.54 -6.57
CA LYS A 4 1.13 -15.39 -7.83
C LYS A 4 1.84 -14.37 -8.70
N LYS A 5 2.05 -14.71 -9.96
CA LYS A 5 2.59 -13.78 -10.95
C LYS A 5 1.55 -12.69 -11.22
N LEU A 6 1.95 -11.43 -11.06
CA LEU A 6 1.13 -10.29 -11.49
C LEU A 6 1.13 -10.23 -13.01
N ASP A 7 -0.03 -9.91 -13.58
CA ASP A 7 -0.14 -9.67 -15.02
C ASP A 7 0.75 -8.49 -15.44
N ASN A 8 1.55 -8.70 -16.48
CA ASN A 8 2.54 -7.71 -16.93
C ASN A 8 1.89 -6.43 -17.47
N ARG A 9 0.62 -6.48 -17.90
CA ARG A 9 -0.12 -5.32 -18.41
C ARG A 9 -0.16 -4.16 -17.41
N ILE A 10 -0.27 -4.46 -16.11
CA ILE A 10 -0.32 -3.44 -15.05
C ILE A 10 1.02 -2.70 -14.96
N ARG A 11 2.12 -3.44 -14.99
CA ARG A 11 3.48 -2.88 -14.95
C ARG A 11 3.76 -2.02 -16.18
N VAL A 12 3.51 -2.57 -17.37
CA VAL A 12 3.72 -1.87 -18.65
C VAL A 12 2.89 -0.60 -18.72
N LEU A 13 1.64 -0.63 -18.26
CA LEU A 13 0.80 0.57 -18.23
C LEU A 13 1.39 1.66 -17.34
N ILE A 14 1.83 1.32 -16.12
CA ILE A 14 2.43 2.31 -15.20
C ILE A 14 3.72 2.88 -15.78
N GLU A 15 4.63 2.04 -16.26
CA GLU A 15 5.90 2.48 -16.85
C GLU A 15 5.67 3.42 -18.05
N ASN A 16 4.74 3.06 -18.94
CA ASN A 16 4.38 3.90 -20.08
C ASN A 16 3.75 5.23 -19.67
N CYS A 17 2.85 5.22 -18.68
CA CYS A 17 2.23 6.44 -18.17
C CYS A 17 3.24 7.39 -17.53
N VAL A 18 4.24 6.88 -16.80
CA VAL A 18 5.33 7.68 -16.23
C VAL A 18 6.16 8.30 -17.35
N ASN A 19 6.56 7.52 -18.35
CA ASN A 19 7.38 7.97 -19.49
C ASN A 19 6.66 9.01 -20.37
N LEU A 20 5.36 8.85 -20.58
CA LEU A 20 4.54 9.77 -21.38
C LEU A 20 3.92 10.91 -20.56
N HIS A 21 4.20 10.98 -19.26
CA HIS A 21 3.59 11.95 -18.34
C HIS A 21 2.05 11.92 -18.34
N HIS A 22 1.47 10.74 -18.49
CA HIS A 22 0.03 10.50 -18.46
C HIS A 22 -0.43 10.03 -17.07
N ARG A 23 -1.65 10.40 -16.71
CA ARG A 23 -2.30 9.92 -15.47
C ARG A 23 -3.06 8.62 -15.75
N SER A 24 -2.73 7.55 -15.03
CA SER A 24 -3.45 6.28 -15.07
C SER A 24 -4.50 6.21 -13.96
N LEU A 25 -5.63 5.54 -14.23
CA LEU A 25 -6.66 5.23 -13.24
C LEU A 25 -6.81 3.71 -13.11
N PHE A 26 -6.87 3.23 -11.86
CA PHE A 26 -7.12 1.82 -11.55
C PHE A 26 -8.38 1.68 -10.69
N VAL A 27 -9.21 0.69 -11.02
CA VAL A 27 -10.38 0.28 -10.23
C VAL A 27 -10.14 -1.15 -9.75
N ILE A 28 -10.06 -1.34 -8.44
CA ILE A 28 -9.81 -2.65 -7.82
C ILE A 28 -11.11 -3.13 -7.16
N VAL A 29 -11.58 -4.30 -7.56
CA VAL A 29 -12.80 -4.91 -7.04
C VAL A 29 -12.43 -6.13 -6.20
N GLY A 30 -12.95 -6.20 -4.97
CA GLY A 30 -12.78 -7.35 -4.09
C GLY A 30 -12.70 -6.96 -2.61
N GLU A 31 -12.98 -7.93 -1.74
CA GLU A 31 -12.97 -7.74 -0.28
C GLU A 31 -11.59 -7.34 0.26
N LYS A 32 -10.53 -7.98 -0.27
CA LYS A 32 -9.13 -7.71 0.09
C LYS A 32 -8.43 -6.71 -0.85
N ALA A 33 -9.18 -5.85 -1.57
CA ALA A 33 -8.62 -4.89 -2.52
C ALA A 33 -7.55 -3.97 -1.92
N ARG A 34 -7.69 -3.64 -0.63
CA ARG A 34 -6.73 -2.79 0.10
C ARG A 34 -5.31 -3.36 0.11
N ASN A 35 -5.16 -4.69 0.11
CA ASN A 35 -3.86 -5.36 0.17
C ASN A 35 -3.05 -5.19 -1.13
N ASN A 36 -3.70 -4.83 -2.23
CA ASN A 36 -3.05 -4.62 -3.52
C ASN A 36 -2.50 -3.18 -3.69
N ILE A 37 -2.93 -2.23 -2.85
CA ILE A 37 -2.50 -0.83 -2.94
C ILE A 37 -0.99 -0.67 -2.72
N PRO A 38 -0.36 -1.32 -1.70
CA PRO A 38 1.09 -1.29 -1.54
C PRO A 38 1.86 -1.78 -2.78
N ILE A 39 1.34 -2.81 -3.46
CA ILE A 39 1.96 -3.40 -4.65
C ILE A 39 1.96 -2.39 -5.80
N LEU A 40 0.83 -1.73 -6.07
CA LEU A 40 0.74 -0.72 -7.12
C LEU A 40 1.65 0.48 -6.83
N HIS A 41 1.69 0.91 -5.57
CA HIS A 41 2.57 1.99 -5.14
C HIS A 41 4.05 1.63 -5.31
N GLU A 42 4.44 0.38 -5.02
CA GLU A 42 5.82 -0.10 -5.22
C GLU A 42 6.20 -0.11 -6.70
N ILE A 43 5.30 -0.55 -7.59
CA ILE A 43 5.55 -0.52 -9.04
C ILE A 43 5.74 0.92 -9.51
N LEU A 44 4.88 1.85 -9.09
CA LEU A 44 5.02 3.28 -9.41
C LEU A 44 6.34 3.84 -8.88
N SER A 45 6.70 3.53 -7.62
CA SER A 45 7.94 4.00 -7.01
C SER A 45 9.20 3.47 -7.70
N LYS A 46 9.11 2.32 -8.37
CA LYS A 46 10.21 1.75 -9.17
C LYS A 46 10.27 2.32 -10.59
N ALA A 47 9.11 2.69 -11.15
CA ALA A 47 9.03 3.28 -12.48
C ALA A 47 9.46 4.76 -12.48
N GLU A 48 9.26 5.48 -11.38
CA GLU A 48 9.66 6.88 -11.23
C GLU A 48 11.12 7.00 -10.76
N VAL A 49 11.91 7.87 -11.39
CA VAL A 49 13.33 8.14 -11.00
C VAL A 49 13.42 9.11 -9.81
N ARG A 50 12.28 9.67 -9.38
CA ARG A 50 12.18 10.70 -8.34
C ARG A 50 12.03 10.10 -6.93
N ALA A 51 12.09 10.97 -5.92
CA ALA A 51 11.70 10.65 -4.56
C ALA A 51 10.32 10.00 -4.49
N ARG A 52 10.17 9.03 -3.58
CA ARG A 52 8.97 8.23 -3.37
C ARG A 52 7.70 9.11 -3.33
N PRO A 53 6.68 8.84 -4.17
CA PRO A 53 5.54 9.72 -4.32
C PRO A 53 4.71 9.83 -3.03
N SER A 54 4.11 10.99 -2.80
CA SER A 54 3.14 11.17 -1.72
C SER A 54 1.78 10.60 -2.12
N VAL A 55 1.03 10.11 -1.13
CA VAL A 55 -0.27 9.47 -1.36
C VAL A 55 -1.36 10.25 -0.64
N LEU A 56 -2.44 10.56 -1.35
CA LEU A 56 -3.68 11.08 -0.76
C LEU A 56 -4.62 9.91 -0.46
N TRP A 57 -5.07 9.80 0.79
CA TRP A 57 -5.99 8.73 1.19
C TRP A 57 -7.37 9.28 1.58
N CYS A 58 -8.31 9.21 0.65
CA CYS A 58 -9.68 9.66 0.87
C CYS A 58 -10.56 8.53 1.42
N TYR A 59 -11.32 8.82 2.47
CA TYR A 59 -12.25 7.88 3.11
C TYR A 59 -13.45 8.65 3.67
N LYS A 60 -14.62 7.98 3.72
CA LYS A 60 -15.85 8.58 4.27
C LYS A 60 -15.95 8.43 5.79
N LYS A 61 -15.71 7.22 6.31
CA LYS A 61 -15.83 6.89 7.75
C LYS A 61 -14.67 5.98 8.22
N ASP A 62 -14.46 4.85 7.55
CA ASP A 62 -13.47 3.86 8.01
C ASP A 62 -12.19 3.84 7.17
N LEU A 63 -11.05 4.04 7.86
CA LEU A 63 -9.71 4.04 7.29
C LEU A 63 -9.04 2.65 7.33
N GLY A 64 -9.50 1.76 8.22
CA GLY A 64 -8.88 0.43 8.42
C GLY A 64 -7.53 0.46 9.16
N PHE A 65 -6.97 1.64 9.44
CA PHE A 65 -5.81 1.87 10.30
C PHE A 65 -5.99 3.18 11.08
N SER A 66 -5.20 3.38 12.13
CA SER A 66 -5.20 4.63 12.90
C SER A 66 -4.35 5.68 12.19
N SER A 67 -4.94 6.83 11.85
CA SER A 67 -4.19 8.00 11.34
C SER A 67 -3.20 8.58 12.35
N ASN A 68 -3.45 8.37 13.66
CA ASN A 68 -2.54 8.77 14.72
C ASN A 68 -1.39 7.77 14.86
N LYS A 69 -0.19 8.18 14.45
CA LYS A 69 1.05 7.38 14.51
C LYS A 69 1.42 6.92 15.93
N ARG A 70 1.14 7.74 16.97
CA ARG A 70 1.40 7.36 18.37
C ARG A 70 0.47 6.24 18.81
N LYS A 71 -0.82 6.35 18.47
CA LYS A 71 -1.82 5.31 18.75
C LYS A 71 -1.47 4.01 18.04
N GLN A 72 -1.05 4.07 16.76
CA GLN A 72 -0.65 2.91 15.98
C GLN A 72 0.55 2.17 16.61
N LYS A 73 1.62 2.90 16.96
CA LYS A 73 2.79 2.31 17.64
C LYS A 73 2.42 1.60 18.95
N ARG A 74 1.49 2.15 19.73
CA ARG A 74 1.02 1.53 20.98
C ARG A 74 0.26 0.23 20.73
N LEU A 75 -0.62 0.21 19.72
CA LEU A 75 -1.38 -0.99 19.34
C LEU A 75 -0.47 -2.11 18.86
N LYS A 76 0.53 -1.79 18.02
CA LYS A 76 1.56 -2.76 17.60
C LYS A 76 2.30 -3.36 18.80
N LYS A 77 2.81 -2.51 19.71
CA LYS A 77 3.52 -2.98 20.91
C LYS A 77 2.65 -3.92 21.74
N ALA A 78 1.38 -3.59 21.93
CA ALA A 78 0.44 -4.43 22.67
C ALA A 78 0.19 -5.78 21.97
N GLN A 79 0.10 -5.81 20.63
CA GLN A 79 -0.04 -7.05 19.87
C GLN A 79 1.19 -7.95 19.95
N VAL A 80 2.39 -7.36 19.88
CA VAL A 80 3.66 -8.09 20.07
C VAL A 80 3.74 -8.73 21.45
N THR A 81 3.41 -7.99 22.51
CA THR A 81 3.42 -8.52 23.88
C THR A 81 2.38 -9.62 24.10
N ALA A 82 1.27 -9.61 23.35
CA ALA A 82 0.21 -10.60 23.47
C ALA A 82 0.47 -11.91 22.71
N ASN A 83 1.63 -12.09 22.05
CA ASN A 83 1.98 -13.24 21.20
C ASN A 83 0.92 -13.61 20.13
N LYS A 84 0.03 -12.67 19.78
CA LYS A 84 -1.03 -12.84 18.77
C LYS A 84 -0.56 -12.45 17.36
N HIS A 85 0.74 -12.43 17.12
CA HIS A 85 1.28 -12.08 15.81
C HIS A 85 1.18 -13.30 14.87
N ASP A 86 0.05 -13.42 14.17
CA ASP A 86 0.02 -14.11 12.89
C ASP A 86 0.77 -13.23 11.88
N LEU A 87 2.02 -13.61 11.57
CA LEU A 87 3.04 -12.77 10.94
C LEU A 87 2.83 -12.47 9.45
N ASP A 88 1.87 -13.11 8.76
CA ASP A 88 1.97 -13.23 7.29
C ASP A 88 1.02 -12.35 6.46
N GLU A 89 -0.13 -11.90 6.97
CA GLU A 89 -1.16 -11.28 6.10
C GLU A 89 -1.33 -9.75 6.27
N PHE A 90 -0.89 -9.18 7.39
CA PHE A 90 -1.10 -7.76 7.73
C PHE A 90 0.10 -6.84 7.48
N ASP A 91 1.26 -7.37 7.09
CA ASP A 91 2.51 -6.63 7.13
C ASP A 91 2.67 -5.63 5.96
N SER A 92 2.07 -5.92 4.80
CA SER A 92 2.26 -5.09 3.59
C SER A 92 1.58 -3.71 3.65
N ILE A 93 0.32 -3.66 4.09
CA ILE A 93 -0.41 -2.40 4.29
C ILE A 93 0.21 -1.62 5.44
N GLU A 94 0.56 -2.29 6.53
CA GLU A 94 1.07 -1.61 7.70
C GLU A 94 2.45 -1.01 7.46
N TYR A 95 3.32 -1.75 6.75
CA TYR A 95 4.57 -1.23 6.22
C TYR A 95 4.32 -0.03 5.30
N PHE A 96 3.38 -0.13 4.37
CA PHE A 96 3.03 0.95 3.46
C PHE A 96 2.59 2.22 4.21
N VAL A 97 1.69 2.10 5.18
CA VAL A 97 1.19 3.23 5.98
C VAL A 97 2.31 3.85 6.82
N SER A 98 3.23 3.05 7.34
CA SER A 98 4.33 3.54 8.17
C SER A 98 5.45 4.23 7.38
N SER A 99 5.72 3.76 6.16
CA SER A 99 6.86 4.18 5.33
C SER A 99 6.52 5.25 4.31
N THR A 100 5.23 5.44 4.00
CA THR A 100 4.78 6.38 2.97
C THR A 100 4.25 7.66 3.61
N ASN A 101 4.47 8.80 2.96
CA ASN A 101 3.87 10.05 3.35
C ASN A 101 2.41 10.10 2.85
N ILE A 102 1.47 9.83 3.75
CA ILE A 102 0.03 9.78 3.47
C ILE A 102 -0.63 11.05 4.02
N ARG A 103 -1.38 11.74 3.16
CA ARG A 103 -2.21 12.91 3.50
C ARG A 103 -3.68 12.55 3.61
#